data_AF-O88459-F1
#
_entry.id   AF-O88459-F1
#
_cell.length_a   1.000
_cell.length_b   1.000
_cell.length_c   1.000
_cell.angle_alpha   90.00
_cell.angle_beta   90.00
_cell.angle_gamma   90.00
#
_symmetry.space_group_name_H-M   'P 1'
#
loop_
_entity.id
_entity.type
_entity.pdbx_description
1 polymer ?
#
loop_
_entity_poly.entity_id
_entity_poly.type
_entity_poly.pdbx_seq_one_letter_code
_entity_poly.pdbx_strand_id
1 'polypeptide(L)'
;RTVCAEQCDGRCYGPYVSDCCHRECAGGCSGPKDTDCFACMNFNDSGACVTQCPQTFVYNPTTFQLEHKFNAKYTYGAFCVKKCPHNFV
;
A
#
# COMPACT_ATOMS: atom_id res chain seq x y z
N ARG A 1 -5.94 26.24 2.31
CA ARG A 1 -6.31 25.03 1.54
C ARG A 1 -5.23 24.85 0.48
N THR A 2 -4.35 23.87 0.63
CA THR A 2 -3.34 23.57 -0.39
C THR A 2 -4.07 22.95 -1.57
N VAL A 3 -3.96 23.57 -2.74
CA VAL A 3 -4.50 23.02 -3.98
C VAL A 3 -3.37 22.21 -4.61
N CYS A 4 -3.64 20.94 -4.87
CA CYS A 4 -2.66 20.05 -5.50
C CYS A 4 -2.48 20.39 -6.98
N ALA A 5 -1.35 20.00 -7.55
CA ALA A 5 -1.17 20.01 -8.99
C ALA A 5 -2.20 19.09 -9.68
N GLU A 6 -2.63 19.41 -10.89
CA GLU A 6 -3.63 18.64 -11.65
C GLU A 6 -3.16 17.20 -11.95
N GLN A 7 -1.86 16.97 -11.95
CA GLN A 7 -1.23 15.66 -12.18
C GLN A 7 -1.26 14.77 -10.93
N CYS A 8 -1.65 15.28 -9.76
CA CYS A 8 -1.73 14.44 -8.57
C CYS A 8 -2.99 13.58 -8.60
N ASP A 9 -2.85 12.26 -8.43
CA ASP A 9 -3.97 11.31 -8.39
C ASP A 9 -4.86 11.47 -7.14
N GLY A 10 -4.42 12.21 -6.12
CA GLY A 10 -5.14 12.31 -4.87
C GLY A 10 -4.74 13.49 -4.01
N ARG A 11 -3.79 13.26 -3.10
CA ARG A 11 -3.40 14.25 -2.07
C ARG A 11 -2.00 14.80 -2.32
N CYS A 12 -1.68 15.88 -1.64
CA CYS A 12 -0.40 16.55 -1.75
C CYS A 12 -0.08 17.28 -0.44
N TYR A 13 1.19 17.59 -0.23
CA TYR A 13 1.65 18.47 0.85
C TYR A 13 2.10 19.86 0.34
N GLY A 14 2.06 20.08 -0.98
CA GLY A 14 2.40 21.33 -1.64
C GLY A 14 1.76 21.44 -3.02
N PRO A 15 1.92 22.58 -3.71
CA PRO A 15 1.26 22.85 -4.99
C PRO A 15 2.01 22.28 -6.21
N TYR A 16 3.24 21.82 -6.05
CA TYR A 16 4.04 21.31 -7.17
C TYR A 16 3.77 19.82 -7.41
N VAL A 17 4.02 19.35 -8.63
CA VAL A 17 3.88 17.92 -9.00
C VAL A 17 4.83 17.03 -8.17
N SER A 18 5.98 17.57 -7.74
CA SER A 18 6.90 16.89 -6.83
C SER A 18 6.30 16.63 -5.45
N ASP A 19 5.24 17.35 -5.08
CA ASP A 19 4.63 17.30 -3.76
C ASP A 19 3.37 16.42 -3.74
N CYS A 20 3.10 15.70 -4.82
CA CYS A 20 2.04 14.71 -4.87
C CYS A 20 2.37 13.56 -3.91
N CYS A 21 1.37 13.16 -3.13
CA CYS A 21 1.43 11.96 -2.33
C CYS A 21 1.33 10.71 -3.19
N HIS A 22 1.81 9.59 -2.64
CA HIS A 22 1.51 8.29 -3.23
C HIS A 22 -0.02 8.08 -3.30
N ARG A 23 -0.50 7.44 -4.36
CA ARG A 23 -1.94 7.20 -4.59
C ARG A 23 -2.63 6.42 -3.46
N GLU A 24 -1.88 5.62 -2.72
CA GLU A 24 -2.37 4.85 -1.58
C GLU A 24 -2.43 5.65 -0.26
N CYS A 25 -2.04 6.92 -0.26
CA CYS A 25 -2.11 7.75 0.93
C CYS A 25 -3.52 8.30 1.18
N ALA A 26 -4.03 8.08 2.39
CA ALA A 26 -5.25 8.68 2.91
C ALA A 26 -4.91 9.89 3.80
N GLY A 27 -5.73 10.95 3.71
CA GLY A 27 -5.57 12.19 4.49
C GLY A 27 -4.43 13.12 4.02
N GLY A 28 -3.24 12.58 3.73
CA GLY A 28 -2.07 13.31 3.27
C GLY A 28 -0.79 12.49 3.42
N CYS A 29 0.36 13.13 3.21
CA CYS A 29 1.67 12.52 3.33
C CYS A 29 2.72 13.57 3.74
N SER A 30 3.88 13.11 4.22
CA SER A 30 5.07 13.93 4.44
C SER A 30 6.11 13.81 3.32
N GLY A 31 5.81 13.03 2.29
CA GLY A 31 6.69 12.73 1.16
C GLY A 31 5.98 11.92 0.08
N PRO A 32 6.61 11.72 -1.09
CA PRO A 32 5.95 11.10 -2.24
C PRO A 32 5.86 9.57 -2.15
N LYS A 33 6.50 8.92 -1.19
CA LYS A 33 6.52 7.45 -1.08
C LYS A 33 5.28 6.91 -0.37
N ASP A 34 4.98 5.64 -0.62
CA ASP A 34 3.92 4.88 0.05
C ASP A 34 4.16 4.68 1.56
N THR A 35 5.39 4.86 2.03
CA THR A 35 5.78 4.83 3.45
C THR A 35 5.60 6.18 4.16
N ASP A 36 5.41 7.26 3.41
CA ASP A 36 5.34 8.63 3.93
C ASP A 36 3.89 9.08 4.15
N CYS A 37 2.92 8.17 3.96
CA CYS A 37 1.51 8.44 4.14
C CYS A 37 1.16 8.62 5.62
N PHE A 38 0.24 9.55 5.93
CA PHE A 38 -0.31 9.67 7.29
C PHE A 38 -1.23 8.50 7.65
N ALA A 39 -1.92 7.95 6.65
CA ALA A 39 -2.74 6.75 6.75
C ALA A 39 -2.80 6.06 5.38
N CYS A 40 -3.11 4.76 5.35
CA CYS A 40 -3.29 4.01 4.11
C CYS A 40 -4.75 4.02 3.66
N MET A 41 -4.98 4.17 2.35
CA MET A 41 -6.30 4.02 1.73
C MET A 41 -6.81 2.58 1.83
N ASN A 42 -5.93 1.59 1.64
CA ASN A 42 -6.26 0.18 1.59
C ASN A 42 -5.62 -0.60 2.75
N PHE A 43 -4.36 -1.05 2.59
CA PHE A 43 -3.67 -1.85 3.60
C PHE A 43 -2.31 -1.27 3.97
N ASN A 44 -1.93 -1.41 5.23
CA ASN A 44 -0.59 -1.13 5.71
C ASN A 44 0.22 -2.44 5.76
N ASP A 45 1.26 -2.50 4.93
CA ASP A 45 2.23 -3.57 4.92
C ASP A 45 3.55 -3.12 5.56
N SER A 46 3.67 -3.32 6.87
CA SER A 46 4.91 -3.01 7.62
C SER A 46 5.40 -1.56 7.43
N GLY A 47 4.47 -0.62 7.30
CA GLY A 47 4.72 0.81 7.11
C GLY A 47 4.42 1.31 5.69
N ALA A 48 4.40 0.44 4.68
CA ALA A 48 4.07 0.82 3.31
C ALA A 48 2.57 0.70 3.03
N CYS A 49 1.97 1.69 2.39
CA CYS A 49 0.58 1.63 1.98
C CYS A 49 0.42 0.93 0.63
N VAL A 50 -0.25 -0.23 0.63
CA VAL A 50 -0.41 -1.10 -0.53
C VAL A 50 -1.88 -1.34 -0.87
N THR A 51 -2.16 -1.56 -2.15
CA THR A 51 -3.52 -1.89 -2.64
C THR A 51 -3.98 -3.28 -2.20
N GLN A 52 -3.05 -4.22 -2.08
CA GLN A 52 -3.30 -5.60 -1.69
C GLN A 52 -2.09 -6.18 -0.95
N CYS A 53 -2.34 -7.03 0.04
CA CYS A 53 -1.25 -7.72 0.73
C CYS A 53 -0.54 -8.73 -0.20
N PRO A 54 0.75 -9.02 0.03
CA PRO A 54 1.51 -10.01 -0.73
C PRO A 54 0.80 -11.37 -0.80
N GLN A 55 0.42 -11.76 -2.02
CA GLN A 55 -0.30 -13.01 -2.28
C GLN A 55 0.56 -14.24 -1.96
N THR A 56 -0.11 -15.32 -1.55
CA THR A 56 0.52 -16.62 -1.25
C THR A 56 1.05 -17.30 -2.51
N PHE A 57 0.40 -17.10 -3.65
CA PHE A 57 0.78 -17.69 -4.92
C PHE A 57 1.05 -16.59 -5.95
N VAL A 58 2.17 -16.68 -6.64
CA VAL A 58 2.51 -15.79 -7.75
C VAL A 58 2.74 -16.63 -8.99
N TYR A 59 2.19 -16.19 -10.12
CA TYR A 59 2.41 -16.85 -11.39
C TYR A 59 3.86 -16.69 -11.83
N ASN A 60 4.57 -17.80 -12.01
CA ASN A 60 5.91 -17.82 -12.58
C ASN A 60 5.79 -18.03 -14.11
N PRO A 61 6.08 -17.00 -14.94
CA PRO A 61 5.93 -17.10 -16.38
C PRO A 61 6.96 -18.01 -17.05
N THR A 62 8.02 -18.42 -16.35
CA THR A 62 9.05 -19.34 -16.86
C THR A 62 8.65 -20.80 -16.68
N THR A 63 8.05 -21.15 -15.53
CA THR A 63 7.59 -22.52 -15.23
C THR A 63 6.13 -22.73 -15.62
N PHE A 64 5.40 -21.65 -15.94
CA PHE A 64 3.95 -21.65 -16.21
C PHE A 64 3.12 -22.20 -15.04
N GLN A 65 3.61 -22.04 -13.81
CA GLN A 65 2.97 -22.53 -12.59
C GLN A 65 2.75 -21.42 -11.57
N LEU A 66 1.80 -21.67 -10.65
CA LEU A 66 1.61 -20.84 -9.47
C LEU A 66 2.59 -21.29 -8.38
N GLU A 67 3.57 -20.45 -8.08
CA GLU A 67 4.59 -20.74 -7.08
C GLU A 67 4.26 -20.07 -5.74
N HIS A 68 4.51 -20.80 -4.65
CA HIS A 68 4.24 -20.30 -3.30
C HIS A 68 5.31 -19.31 -2.85
N LYS A 69 4.92 -18.07 -2.52
CA LYS A 69 5.81 -17.05 -1.95
C LYS A 69 5.92 -17.25 -0.44
N PHE A 70 7.13 -17.52 0.06
CA PHE A 70 7.41 -17.59 1.52
C PHE A 70 7.15 -16.27 2.27
N ASN A 71 7.06 -15.14 1.56
CA ASN A 71 6.78 -13.83 2.13
C ASN A 71 5.30 -13.44 2.06
N ALA A 72 4.41 -14.41 1.91
CA ALA A 72 2.98 -14.17 1.93
C ALA A 72 2.54 -13.51 3.24
N LYS A 73 1.58 -12.59 3.14
CA LYS A 73 0.92 -11.97 4.29
C LYS A 73 -0.58 -12.01 4.08
N TYR A 74 -1.31 -12.10 5.17
CA TYR A 74 -2.77 -12.17 5.18
C TYR A 74 -3.35 -10.79 5.47
N THR A 75 -4.50 -10.50 4.87
CA THR A 75 -5.27 -9.30 5.16
C THR A 75 -5.97 -9.45 6.52
N TYR A 76 -5.77 -8.49 7.40
CA TYR A 76 -6.49 -8.38 8.67
C TYR A 76 -6.93 -6.92 8.86
N GLY A 77 -8.21 -6.64 8.62
CA GLY A 77 -8.70 -5.26 8.57
C GLY A 77 -7.92 -4.45 7.51
N ALA A 78 -7.32 -3.34 7.92
CA ALA A 78 -6.47 -2.49 7.07
C ALA A 78 -4.95 -2.81 7.18
N PHE A 79 -4.58 -4.01 7.63
CA PHE A 79 -3.17 -4.41 7.82
C PHE A 79 -2.82 -5.71 7.11
N CYS A 80 -1.56 -5.82 6.69
CA CYS A 80 -0.97 -7.07 6.22
C CYS A 80 -0.19 -7.74 7.34
N VAL A 81 -0.65 -8.91 7.79
CA VAL A 81 -0.07 -9.65 8.92
C VAL A 81 0.58 -10.96 8.47
N LYS A 82 1.70 -11.32 9.10
CA LYS A 82 2.38 -12.62 8.85
C LYS A 82 1.67 -13.80 9.51
N LYS A 83 0.96 -13.55 10.61
CA LYS A 83 0.20 -14.54 11.37
C LYS A 83 -1.15 -13.93 11.72
N CYS A 84 -2.23 -14.68 11.51
CA CYS A 84 -3.56 -14.26 11.93
C CYS A 84 -3.64 -14.22 13.47
N PRO A 85 -4.36 -13.26 14.05
CA PRO A 85 -4.62 -13.25 15.50
C PRO A 85 -5.36 -14.51 15.95
N HIS A 86 -5.11 -14.94 17.20
CA HIS A 86 -5.87 -16.02 17.81
C HIS A 86 -7.36 -15.62 17.83
N ASN A 87 -8.24 -16.46 17.29
CA ASN A 87 -9.70 -16.26 17.10
C ASN A 87 -10.15 -15.66 15.77
N PHE A 88 -9.30 -15.65 14.74
CA PHE A 88 -9.78 -15.45 13.37
C PHE A 88 -10.43 -16.77 12.87
N VAL A 89 -11.74 -16.73 12.61
CA VAL A 89 -12.56 -17.87 12.13
C VAL A 89 -12.75 -17.78 10.62
#